data_AF-A0A497JIC4-F1
#
_entry.id   AF-A0A497JIC4-F1
#
_cell.length_a   1.000
_cell.length_b   1.000
_cell.length_c   1.000
_cell.angle_alpha   90.00
_cell.angle_beta   90.00
_cell.angle_gamma   90.00
#
_symmetry.space_group_name_H-M   'P 1'
#
loop_
_entity.id
_entity.type
_entity.pdbx_description
1 polymer ?
#
loop_
_entity_poly.entity_id
_entity_poly.type
_entity_poly.pdbx_seq_one_letter_code
_entity_poly.pdbx_strand_id
1 'polypeptide(L)'
;METVLQYAAHAVREYSDGVYYSRNRAEEEGVEPTSFLVRKDIVYGLAIDEEAAKEGSEIYRWAKEYFADYTPADTANYEWNLKILLENDLVPYRAVGLAASLYAYYKRRQRERREREECRDAWLAPEGEKVEGEAIVITVCRVATFYGPSTLVKFITSDRHLCTTFSNAAWTLDVKEGHRIRFKGRVKRHTMYNGVKETQLTRVRVETLTE
;
A
#
# COMPACT_ATOMS: atom_id res chain seq x y z
N MET A 1 7.80 -18.90 9.75
CA MET A 1 7.21 -17.65 9.20
C MET A 1 8.07 -17.04 8.10
N GLU A 2 9.37 -16.83 8.35
CA GLU A 2 10.32 -16.20 7.41
C GLU A 2 10.25 -16.78 5.99
N THR A 3 10.34 -18.09 5.83
CA THR A 3 10.24 -18.75 4.52
C THR A 3 8.95 -18.39 3.76
N VAL A 4 7.81 -18.30 4.45
CA VAL A 4 6.54 -17.90 3.81
C VAL A 4 6.61 -16.44 3.31
N LEU A 5 7.31 -15.56 4.02
CA LEU A 5 7.51 -14.17 3.60
C LEU A 5 8.48 -14.07 2.43
N GLN A 6 9.50 -14.92 2.37
CA GLN A 6 10.40 -15.01 1.21
C GLN A 6 9.64 -15.46 -0.04
N TYR A 7 8.79 -16.49 0.07
CA TYR A 7 7.89 -16.88 -1.03
C TYR A 7 6.86 -15.79 -1.36
N ALA A 8 6.38 -15.02 -0.38
CA ALA A 8 5.48 -13.89 -0.65
C ALA A 8 6.19 -12.78 -1.44
N ALA A 9 7.42 -12.43 -1.07
CA ALA A 9 8.23 -11.46 -1.82
C ALA A 9 8.51 -11.97 -3.24
N HIS A 10 8.89 -13.25 -3.39
CA HIS A 10 9.09 -13.89 -4.69
C HIS A 10 7.83 -13.81 -5.55
N ALA A 11 6.67 -14.23 -5.01
CA ALA A 11 5.43 -14.23 -5.76
C ALA A 11 4.99 -12.82 -6.20
N VAL A 12 5.21 -11.82 -5.35
CA VAL A 12 4.89 -10.42 -5.67
C VAL A 12 5.80 -9.88 -6.78
N ARG A 13 7.08 -10.24 -6.78
CA ARG A 13 8.06 -9.81 -7.78
C ARG A 13 7.85 -10.52 -9.12
N GLU A 14 7.72 -11.83 -9.09
CA GLU A 14 7.68 -12.67 -10.29
C GLU A 14 6.33 -12.60 -11.01
N TYR A 15 5.22 -12.66 -10.29
CA TYR A 15 3.89 -12.82 -10.90
C TYR A 15 3.06 -11.55 -10.94
N SER A 16 3.50 -10.47 -10.29
CA SER A 16 2.61 -9.34 -9.99
C SER A 16 3.27 -7.98 -10.10
N ASP A 17 4.46 -7.88 -10.69
CA ASP A 17 5.18 -6.61 -10.93
C ASP A 17 5.24 -5.72 -9.67
N GLY A 18 5.49 -6.33 -8.51
CA GLY A 18 5.59 -5.63 -7.23
C GLY A 18 4.26 -5.43 -6.48
N VAL A 19 3.13 -5.90 -7.02
CA VAL A 19 1.80 -5.75 -6.42
C VAL A 19 1.39 -6.99 -5.61
N TYR A 20 0.93 -6.77 -4.37
CA TYR A 20 0.27 -7.83 -3.61
C TYR A 20 -1.22 -7.89 -3.92
N TYR A 21 -1.70 -9.06 -4.34
CA TYR A 21 -3.09 -9.36 -4.65
C TYR A 21 -3.77 -10.09 -3.51
N SER A 22 -4.60 -9.36 -2.75
CA SER A 22 -5.55 -9.97 -1.81
C SER A 22 -6.59 -10.79 -2.58
N ARG A 23 -7.27 -11.74 -1.92
CA ARG A 23 -8.27 -12.58 -2.58
C ARG A 23 -9.34 -11.76 -3.31
N ASN A 24 -9.90 -10.75 -2.65
CA ASN A 24 -10.96 -9.92 -3.23
C ASN A 24 -10.43 -9.09 -4.41
N ARG A 25 -9.24 -8.49 -4.27
CA ARG A 25 -8.62 -7.72 -5.35
C ARG A 25 -8.29 -8.59 -6.55
N ALA A 26 -7.81 -9.80 -6.31
CA ALA A 26 -7.47 -10.76 -7.36
C ALA A 26 -8.73 -11.17 -8.16
N GLU A 27 -9.84 -11.41 -7.47
CA GLU A 27 -11.14 -11.69 -8.09
C GLU A 27 -11.63 -10.52 -8.95
N GLU A 28 -11.53 -9.29 -8.45
CA GLU A 28 -11.90 -8.08 -9.20
C GLU A 28 -11.04 -7.85 -10.44
N GLU A 29 -9.74 -8.13 -10.35
CA GLU A 29 -8.77 -7.92 -11.44
C GLU A 29 -8.59 -9.16 -12.34
N GLY A 30 -9.28 -10.28 -12.04
CA GLY A 30 -9.20 -11.51 -12.84
C GLY A 30 -7.82 -12.19 -12.81
N VAL A 31 -7.09 -12.03 -11.70
CA VAL A 31 -5.75 -12.61 -11.49
C VAL A 31 -5.74 -13.59 -10.32
N GLU A 32 -4.65 -14.34 -10.17
CA GLU A 32 -4.52 -15.30 -9.08
C GLU A 32 -4.12 -14.59 -7.76
N PRO A 33 -4.76 -14.89 -6.61
CA PRO A 33 -4.38 -14.29 -5.34
C PRO A 33 -2.94 -14.64 -4.95
N THR A 34 -2.17 -13.68 -4.44
CA THR A 34 -0.77 -13.91 -4.02
C THR A 34 -0.66 -15.06 -3.00
N SER A 35 -1.63 -15.17 -2.08
CA SER A 35 -1.65 -16.27 -1.10
C SER A 35 -1.79 -17.67 -1.72
N PHE A 36 -2.40 -17.80 -2.89
CA PHE A 36 -2.49 -19.06 -3.62
C PHE A 36 -1.14 -19.39 -4.27
N LEU A 37 -0.53 -18.40 -4.94
CA LEU A 37 0.79 -18.53 -5.55
C LEU A 37 1.84 -18.95 -4.52
N VAL A 38 1.86 -18.31 -3.34
CA VAL A 38 2.77 -18.67 -2.24
C VAL A 38 2.59 -20.13 -1.81
N ARG A 39 1.35 -20.62 -1.66
CA ARG A 39 1.10 -22.03 -1.30
C ARG A 39 1.60 -22.97 -2.39
N LYS A 40 1.30 -22.64 -3.65
CA LYS A 40 1.71 -23.40 -4.83
C LYS A 40 3.24 -23.54 -4.84
N ASP A 41 3.95 -22.43 -4.71
CA ASP A 41 5.41 -22.39 -4.81
C ASP A 41 6.11 -23.12 -3.66
N ILE A 42 5.57 -23.02 -2.43
CA ILE A 42 6.02 -23.82 -1.28
C ILE A 42 5.87 -25.32 -1.56
N VAL A 43 4.72 -25.74 -2.10
CA VAL A 43 4.43 -27.15 -2.38
C VAL A 43 5.35 -27.71 -3.47
N TYR A 44 5.63 -26.93 -4.50
CA TYR A 44 6.54 -27.34 -5.59
C TYR A 44 8.02 -27.12 -5.26
N GLY A 45 8.35 -26.46 -4.15
CA GLY A 45 9.72 -26.18 -3.74
C GLY A 45 10.46 -25.30 -4.74
N LEU A 46 9.81 -24.26 -5.26
CA LEU A 46 10.44 -23.35 -6.23
C LEU A 46 11.61 -22.61 -5.60
N ALA A 47 12.67 -22.42 -6.40
CA ALA A 47 13.82 -21.63 -5.98
C ALA A 47 13.42 -20.15 -5.82
N ILE A 48 13.82 -19.56 -4.69
CA ILE A 48 13.63 -18.14 -4.40
C ILE A 48 14.92 -17.40 -4.78
N ASP A 49 14.79 -16.31 -5.52
CA ASP A 49 15.92 -15.44 -5.85
C ASP A 49 16.45 -14.71 -4.61
N GLU A 50 17.72 -14.28 -4.65
CA GLU A 50 18.40 -13.67 -3.51
C GLU A 50 17.72 -12.37 -3.04
N GLU A 51 17.15 -11.58 -3.95
CA GLU A 51 16.47 -10.33 -3.63
C GLU A 51 15.16 -10.60 -2.88
N ALA A 52 14.33 -11.52 -3.36
CA ALA A 52 13.11 -11.95 -2.68
C ALA A 52 13.40 -12.57 -1.30
N ALA A 53 14.47 -13.39 -1.20
CA ALA A 53 14.89 -13.97 0.06
C ALA A 53 15.29 -12.89 1.08
N LYS A 54 16.09 -11.91 0.65
CA LYS A 54 16.52 -10.79 1.49
C LYS A 54 15.34 -9.94 1.95
N GLU A 55 14.42 -9.61 1.05
CA GLU A 55 13.21 -8.85 1.36
C GLU A 55 12.31 -9.58 2.36
N GLY A 56 12.03 -10.87 2.14
CA GLY A 56 11.23 -11.68 3.07
C GLY A 56 11.84 -11.74 4.47
N SER A 57 13.16 -11.88 4.56
CA SER A 57 13.90 -11.87 5.83
C SER A 57 13.87 -10.51 6.53
N GLU A 58 13.94 -9.41 5.78
CA GLU A 58 13.77 -8.05 6.32
C GLU A 58 12.39 -7.87 6.93
N ILE A 59 11.35 -8.26 6.21
CA ILE A 59 9.96 -8.19 6.68
C ILE A 59 9.78 -9.01 7.95
N TYR A 60 10.36 -10.21 8.00
CA TYR A 60 10.30 -11.08 9.17
C TYR A 60 10.93 -10.42 10.40
N ARG A 61 12.16 -9.87 10.27
CA ARG A 61 12.86 -9.18 11.35
C ARG A 61 12.07 -7.97 11.85
N TRP A 62 11.63 -7.12 10.92
CA TRP A 62 10.77 -5.99 11.25
C TRP A 62 9.51 -6.43 12.01
N ALA A 63 8.84 -7.51 11.56
CA ALA A 63 7.62 -7.97 12.19
C ALA A 63 7.87 -8.49 13.62
N LYS A 64 8.99 -9.18 13.86
CA LYS A 64 9.35 -9.63 15.21
C LYS A 64 9.55 -8.46 16.16
N GLU A 65 10.21 -7.39 15.72
CA GLU A 65 10.40 -6.18 16.50
C GLU A 65 9.08 -5.42 16.70
N TYR A 66 8.33 -5.21 15.61
CA TYR A 66 7.08 -4.45 15.61
C TYR A 66 6.01 -5.06 16.53
N PHE A 67 5.93 -6.39 16.56
CA PHE A 67 4.92 -7.11 17.37
C PHE A 67 5.43 -7.54 18.76
N ALA A 68 6.69 -7.27 19.12
CA ALA A 68 7.26 -7.70 20.41
C ALA A 68 6.40 -7.25 21.59
N ASP A 69 6.12 -5.95 21.65
CA ASP A 69 5.32 -5.34 22.72
C ASP A 69 3.84 -5.16 22.35
N TYR A 70 3.41 -5.70 21.20
CA TYR A 70 2.04 -5.57 20.75
C TYR A 70 1.11 -6.29 21.73
N THR A 71 0.24 -5.51 22.38
CA THR A 71 -0.82 -6.00 23.26
C THR A 71 -2.15 -5.72 22.58
N PRO A 72 -2.94 -6.76 22.26
CA PRO A 72 -4.22 -6.55 21.59
C PRO A 72 -5.24 -5.94 22.54
N ALA A 73 -6.14 -5.12 22.01
CA ALA A 73 -7.41 -4.82 22.68
C ALA A 73 -8.41 -5.99 22.59
N ASP A 74 -8.27 -6.84 21.56
CA ASP A 74 -9.09 -8.02 21.29
C ASP A 74 -8.24 -9.14 20.65
N THR A 75 -8.36 -10.36 21.15
CA THR A 75 -7.65 -11.55 20.67
C THR A 75 -8.22 -12.12 19.36
N ALA A 76 -9.38 -11.64 18.89
CA ALA A 76 -9.85 -11.96 17.54
C ALA A 76 -9.20 -11.09 16.45
N ASN A 77 -8.40 -10.07 16.83
CA ASN A 77 -7.88 -9.11 15.88
C ASN A 77 -6.82 -9.71 14.93
N TYR A 78 -6.78 -9.20 13.70
CA TYR A 78 -5.84 -9.58 12.65
C TYR A 78 -4.38 -9.54 13.13
N GLU A 79 -3.97 -8.43 13.75
CA GLU A 79 -2.62 -8.26 14.30
C GLU A 79 -2.28 -9.29 15.38
N TRP A 80 -3.25 -9.72 16.19
CA TRP A 80 -3.02 -10.75 17.21
C TRP A 80 -2.74 -12.11 16.57
N ASN A 81 -3.50 -12.47 15.53
CA ASN A 81 -3.25 -13.71 14.79
C ASN A 81 -1.86 -13.71 14.13
N LEU A 82 -1.41 -12.55 13.62
CA LEU A 82 -0.04 -12.40 13.11
C LEU A 82 1.02 -12.56 14.21
N LYS A 83 0.82 -11.94 15.38
CA LYS A 83 1.71 -12.09 16.53
C LYS A 83 1.85 -13.56 16.94
N ILE A 84 0.73 -14.27 17.10
CA ILE A 84 0.74 -15.70 17.41
C ILE A 84 1.57 -16.46 16.36
N LEU A 85 1.33 -16.22 15.06
CA LEU A 85 2.10 -16.91 14.01
C LEU A 85 3.60 -16.56 14.01
N LEU A 86 3.99 -15.37 14.48
CA LEU A 86 5.40 -14.96 14.62
C LEU A 86 6.10 -15.58 15.84
N GLU A 87 5.32 -16.04 16.82
CA GLU A 87 5.80 -16.76 18.00
C GLU A 87 5.89 -18.28 17.76
N ASN A 88 5.23 -18.80 16.73
CA ASN A 88 5.32 -20.20 16.34
C ASN A 88 6.45 -20.42 15.32
N ASP A 89 7.20 -21.51 15.50
CA ASP A 89 8.28 -21.88 14.57
C ASP A 89 7.74 -22.28 13.19
N LEU A 90 6.56 -22.91 13.16
CA LEU A 90 5.94 -23.43 11.96
C LEU A 90 4.66 -22.67 11.60
N VAL A 91 4.49 -22.40 10.31
CA VAL A 91 3.25 -21.84 9.78
C VAL A 91 2.39 -22.99 9.26
N PRO A 92 1.24 -23.30 9.88
CA PRO A 92 0.38 -24.35 9.37
C PRO A 92 -0.17 -23.97 7.99
N TYR A 93 -0.40 -24.95 7.11
CA TYR A 93 -0.82 -24.73 5.73
C TYR A 93 -2.03 -23.78 5.57
N ARG A 94 -3.02 -23.92 6.46
CA ARG A 94 -4.21 -23.05 6.50
C ARG A 94 -3.87 -21.58 6.77
N ALA A 95 -2.82 -21.31 7.54
CA ALA A 95 -2.38 -19.98 7.94
C ALA A 95 -1.39 -19.32 6.97
N VAL A 96 -0.95 -20.02 5.91
CA VAL A 96 -0.04 -19.45 4.88
C VAL A 96 -0.61 -18.16 4.29
N GLY A 97 -1.92 -18.09 4.06
CA GLY A 97 -2.55 -16.86 3.54
C GLY A 97 -2.45 -15.68 4.50
N LEU A 98 -2.61 -15.92 5.80
CA LEU A 98 -2.44 -14.89 6.82
C LEU A 98 -0.96 -14.46 6.92
N ALA A 99 -0.04 -15.42 6.96
CA ALA A 99 1.40 -15.16 6.97
C ALA A 99 1.85 -14.35 5.73
N ALA A 100 1.39 -14.71 4.53
CA ALA A 100 1.71 -13.99 3.30
C ALA A 100 1.15 -12.56 3.30
N SER A 101 -0.01 -12.33 3.94
CA SER A 101 -0.62 -10.98 4.02
C SER A 101 0.22 -9.97 4.82
N LEU A 102 1.13 -10.46 5.68
CA LEU A 102 2.06 -9.61 6.41
C LEU A 102 2.99 -8.82 5.47
N TYR A 103 3.27 -9.33 4.26
CA TYR A 103 3.99 -8.57 3.22
C TYR A 103 3.25 -7.27 2.89
N ALA A 104 1.96 -7.34 2.57
CA ALA A 104 1.16 -6.17 2.25
C ALA A 104 1.01 -5.24 3.46
N TYR A 105 0.88 -5.82 4.66
CA TYR A 105 0.85 -5.06 5.91
C TYR A 105 2.13 -4.25 6.12
N TYR A 106 3.30 -4.87 5.93
CA TYR A 106 4.60 -4.21 6.00
C TYR A 106 4.69 -3.04 5.01
N LYS A 107 4.40 -3.28 3.73
CA LYS A 107 4.47 -2.25 2.69
C LYS A 107 3.56 -1.07 3.02
N ARG A 108 2.35 -1.32 3.52
CA ARG A 108 1.43 -0.28 3.99
C ARG A 108 2.02 0.52 5.16
N ARG A 109 2.57 -0.15 6.17
CA ARG A 109 3.22 0.53 7.32
C ARG A 109 4.43 1.36 6.92
N GLN A 110 5.27 0.85 6.02
CA GLN A 110 6.41 1.61 5.49
C GLN A 110 5.94 2.86 4.73
N ARG A 111 4.85 2.75 3.94
CA ARG A 111 4.25 3.93 3.30
C ARG A 111 3.74 4.94 4.33
N GLU A 112 2.94 4.50 5.31
CA GLU A 112 2.42 5.40 6.36
C GLU A 112 3.55 6.13 7.10
N ARG A 113 4.66 5.42 7.38
CA ARG A 113 5.84 6.02 7.99
C ARG A 113 6.47 7.08 7.08
N ARG A 114 6.68 6.78 5.79
CA ARG A 114 7.21 7.74 4.82
C ARG A 114 6.30 8.95 4.66
N GLU A 115 4.99 8.75 4.56
CA GLU A 115 4.01 9.85 4.52
C GLU A 115 4.18 10.77 5.73
N ARG A 116 4.35 10.21 6.93
CA ARG A 116 4.54 10.99 8.16
C ARG A 116 5.89 11.71 8.24
N GLU A 117 6.96 11.10 7.73
CA GLU A 117 8.33 11.64 7.77
C GLU A 117 8.59 12.67 6.66
N GLU A 118 8.01 12.46 5.48
CA GLU A 118 8.24 13.29 4.30
C GLU A 118 7.26 14.46 4.20
N CYS A 119 6.06 14.36 4.79
CA CYS A 119 5.05 15.41 4.70
C CYS A 119 5.13 16.40 5.85
N ARG A 120 4.86 17.67 5.53
CA ARG A 120 4.62 18.72 6.53
C ARG A 120 3.32 18.44 7.27
N ASP A 121 3.33 18.71 8.57
CA ASP A 121 2.12 18.71 9.39
C ASP A 121 1.28 19.99 9.19
N ALA A 122 0.89 20.26 7.93
CA ALA A 122 0.11 21.43 7.54
C ALA A 122 -0.81 21.12 6.35
N TRP A 123 -1.87 21.92 6.22
CA TRP A 123 -2.74 21.91 5.05
C TRP A 123 -2.14 22.79 3.94
N LEU A 124 -2.34 22.41 2.68
CA LEU A 124 -1.78 23.15 1.54
C LEU A 124 -2.34 24.59 1.44
N ALA A 125 -3.65 24.74 1.61
CA ALA A 125 -4.37 26.02 1.54
C ALA A 125 -5.75 25.92 2.22
N PRO A 126 -6.41 27.04 2.55
CA PRO A 126 -7.78 27.05 3.08
C PRO A 126 -8.81 26.34 2.20
N GLU A 127 -9.89 25.85 2.80
CA GLU A 127 -10.98 25.22 2.08
C GLU A 127 -11.64 26.16 1.06
N GLY A 128 -11.95 25.64 -0.12
CA GLY A 128 -12.51 26.40 -1.22
C GLY A 128 -11.48 27.12 -2.10
N GLU A 129 -10.20 27.21 -1.71
CA GLU A 129 -9.20 27.89 -2.55
C GLU A 129 -8.77 27.07 -3.77
N LYS A 130 -8.41 27.78 -4.84
CA LYS A 130 -7.81 27.17 -6.03
C LYS A 130 -6.32 27.01 -5.79
N VAL A 131 -5.80 25.84 -6.08
CA VAL A 131 -4.38 25.49 -5.90
C VAL A 131 -3.85 24.89 -7.19
N GLU A 132 -2.59 25.17 -7.49
CA GLU A 132 -1.84 24.55 -8.58
C GLU A 132 -0.37 24.43 -8.19
N GLY A 133 0.33 23.47 -8.77
CA GLY A 133 1.73 23.24 -8.45
C GLY A 133 2.25 21.92 -9.00
N GLU A 134 3.47 21.57 -8.59
CA GLU A 134 4.11 20.30 -8.93
C GLU A 134 4.07 19.35 -7.74
N ALA A 135 3.95 18.06 -8.03
CA ALA A 135 3.88 17.01 -7.03
C ALA A 135 4.43 15.68 -7.55
N ILE A 136 4.75 14.79 -6.62
CA ILE A 136 5.08 13.39 -6.90
C ILE A 136 3.91 12.54 -6.45
N VAL A 137 3.44 11.67 -7.34
CA VAL A 137 2.37 10.73 -7.05
C VAL A 137 2.91 9.61 -6.17
N ILE A 138 2.31 9.43 -5.01
CA ILE A 138 2.73 8.42 -4.04
C ILE A 138 1.73 7.29 -3.91
N THR A 139 0.50 7.44 -4.41
CA THR A 139 -0.54 6.41 -4.34
C THR A 139 -1.47 6.51 -5.52
N VAL A 140 -1.74 5.38 -6.18
CA VAL A 140 -2.86 5.24 -7.11
C VAL A 140 -3.64 3.98 -6.75
N CYS A 141 -4.90 4.13 -6.36
CA CYS A 141 -5.75 3.01 -5.94
C CYS A 141 -7.13 3.14 -6.57
N ARG A 142 -7.54 2.14 -7.35
CA ARG A 142 -8.90 2.05 -7.87
C ARG A 142 -9.82 1.50 -6.78
N VAL A 143 -10.94 2.16 -6.58
CA VAL A 143 -11.94 1.83 -5.57
C VAL A 143 -13.26 1.62 -6.28
N ALA A 144 -13.85 0.44 -6.13
CA ALA A 144 -15.21 0.18 -6.56
C ALA A 144 -16.18 1.01 -5.69
N THR A 145 -17.03 1.81 -6.32
CA THR A 145 -18.08 2.57 -5.61
C THR A 145 -19.44 2.23 -6.21
N PHE A 146 -20.51 2.54 -5.45
CA PHE A 146 -21.89 2.34 -5.90
C PHE A 146 -22.19 3.04 -7.24
N TYR A 147 -21.49 4.13 -7.55
CA TYR A 147 -21.69 4.94 -8.76
C TYR A 147 -20.68 4.63 -9.88
N GLY A 148 -19.95 3.51 -9.77
CA GLY A 148 -18.88 3.12 -10.68
C GLY A 148 -17.49 3.24 -10.04
N PRO A 149 -16.42 2.86 -10.76
CA PRO A 149 -15.06 2.92 -10.24
C PRO A 149 -14.62 4.38 -10.03
N SER A 150 -13.91 4.62 -8.93
CA SER A 150 -13.25 5.89 -8.62
C SER A 150 -11.79 5.62 -8.30
N THR A 151 -10.90 6.48 -8.75
CA THR A 151 -9.46 6.35 -8.47
C THR A 151 -9.09 7.33 -7.36
N LEU A 152 -8.61 6.79 -6.23
CA LEU A 152 -7.89 7.54 -5.21
C LEU A 152 -6.47 7.79 -5.71
N VAL A 153 -6.10 9.06 -5.81
CA VAL A 153 -4.73 9.48 -6.10
C VAL A 153 -4.22 10.31 -4.92
N LYS A 154 -3.11 9.88 -4.31
CA LYS A 154 -2.37 10.69 -3.32
C LYS A 154 -1.06 11.17 -3.92
N PHE A 155 -0.68 12.40 -3.61
CA PHE A 155 0.55 13.00 -4.07
C PHE A 155 1.11 13.99 -3.03
N ILE A 156 2.43 14.14 -3.04
CA ILE A 156 3.16 15.06 -2.18
C ILE A 156 3.62 16.24 -3.04
N THR A 157 3.23 17.46 -2.67
CA THR A 157 3.67 18.67 -3.38
C THR A 157 5.16 18.94 -3.19
N SER A 158 5.77 19.79 -4.03
CA SER A 158 7.15 20.25 -3.85
C SER A 158 7.43 20.83 -2.46
N ASP A 159 6.43 21.48 -1.86
CA ASP A 159 6.48 22.04 -0.51
C ASP A 159 6.14 21.02 0.59
N ARG A 160 6.11 19.72 0.24
CA ARG A 160 5.85 18.59 1.13
C ARG A 160 4.46 18.58 1.76
N HIS A 161 3.44 19.09 1.09
CA HIS A 161 2.06 18.92 1.56
C HIS A 161 1.43 17.66 0.98
N LEU A 162 0.79 16.85 1.81
CA LEU A 162 0.07 15.66 1.37
C LEU A 162 -1.31 16.06 0.83
N CYS A 163 -1.57 15.70 -0.42
CA CYS A 163 -2.82 15.96 -1.10
C CYS A 163 -3.48 14.66 -1.56
N THR A 164 -4.81 14.62 -1.50
CA THR A 164 -5.60 13.47 -1.96
C THR A 164 -6.72 13.91 -2.88
N THR A 165 -7.04 13.09 -3.87
CA THR A 165 -8.20 13.31 -4.72
C THR A 165 -8.84 12.00 -5.11
N PHE A 166 -10.16 12.01 -5.24
CA PHE A 166 -10.94 10.92 -5.82
C PHE A 166 -11.45 11.40 -7.16
N SER A 167 -11.07 10.69 -8.23
CA SER A 167 -11.39 11.09 -9.59
C SER A 167 -11.64 9.86 -10.46
N ASN A 168 -12.62 9.97 -11.35
CA ASN A 168 -12.87 9.02 -12.44
C ASN A 168 -12.43 9.60 -13.80
N ALA A 169 -11.69 10.71 -13.80
CA ALA A 169 -11.23 11.35 -15.03
C ALA A 169 -10.15 10.50 -15.73
N ALA A 170 -10.10 10.60 -17.06
CA ALA A 170 -9.20 9.82 -17.91
C ALA A 170 -7.72 9.91 -17.50
N TRP A 171 -7.26 11.08 -17.03
CA TRP A 171 -5.86 11.26 -16.57
C TRP A 171 -5.46 10.29 -15.45
N THR A 172 -6.42 9.78 -14.68
CA THR A 172 -6.15 8.80 -13.61
C THR A 172 -5.71 7.44 -14.13
N LEU A 173 -5.90 7.18 -15.43
CA LEU A 173 -5.46 5.94 -16.10
C LEU A 173 -3.97 5.97 -16.47
N ASP A 174 -3.43 7.16 -16.72
CA ASP A 174 -2.05 7.34 -17.20
C ASP A 174 -1.05 7.64 -16.06
N VAL A 175 -1.57 8.05 -14.91
CA VAL A 175 -0.77 8.37 -13.73
C VAL A 175 -0.42 7.10 -12.95
N LYS A 176 0.87 6.93 -12.63
CA LYS A 176 1.39 5.86 -11.77
C LYS A 176 2.12 6.43 -10.56
N GLU A 177 2.34 5.59 -9.56
CA GLU A 177 3.20 5.93 -8.42
C GLU A 177 4.63 6.25 -8.91
N GLY A 178 5.24 7.28 -8.33
CA GLY A 178 6.53 7.83 -8.75
C GLY A 178 6.46 8.90 -9.83
N HIS A 179 5.34 9.05 -10.56
CA HIS A 179 5.24 10.09 -11.59
C HIS A 179 5.31 11.50 -11.00
N ARG A 180 6.09 12.36 -11.65
CA ARG A 180 6.06 13.81 -11.44
C ARG A 180 4.89 14.40 -12.22
N ILE A 181 4.10 15.22 -11.56
CA ILE A 181 2.88 15.79 -12.13
C ILE A 181 2.78 17.28 -11.86
N ARG A 182 2.16 18.00 -12.79
CA ARG A 182 1.60 19.33 -12.53
C ARG A 182 0.11 19.19 -12.32
N PHE A 183 -0.39 19.73 -11.22
CA PHE A 183 -1.80 19.64 -10.86
C PHE A 183 -2.45 21.01 -10.76
N LYS A 184 -3.76 21.05 -11.01
CA LYS A 184 -4.62 22.20 -10.73
C LYS A 184 -5.94 21.70 -10.18
N GLY A 185 -6.40 22.28 -9.07
CA GLY A 185 -7.63 21.86 -8.41
C GLY A 185 -8.18 22.90 -7.44
N ARG A 186 -9.19 22.50 -6.66
CA ARG A 186 -9.72 23.29 -5.55
C ARG A 186 -9.67 22.48 -4.26
N VAL A 187 -9.28 23.11 -3.15
CA VAL A 187 -9.36 22.50 -1.82
C VAL A 187 -10.83 22.23 -1.51
N LYS A 188 -11.18 20.96 -1.36
CA LYS A 188 -12.52 20.52 -1.00
C LYS A 188 -12.70 20.53 0.51
N ARG A 189 -11.74 19.97 1.25
CA ARG A 189 -11.74 19.90 2.71
C ARG A 189 -10.36 19.53 3.27
N HIS A 190 -10.17 19.79 4.55
CA HIS A 190 -9.05 19.28 5.34
C HIS A 190 -9.42 17.95 6.01
N THR A 191 -8.52 16.96 5.96
CA THR A 191 -8.77 15.63 6.52
C THR A 191 -7.55 15.09 7.26
N MET A 192 -7.76 14.50 8.43
CA MET A 192 -6.71 13.78 9.15
C MET A 192 -6.85 12.28 8.90
N TYR A 193 -5.82 11.65 8.35
CA TYR A 193 -5.80 10.21 8.10
C TYR A 193 -4.56 9.60 8.75
N ASN A 194 -4.76 8.59 9.61
CA ASN A 194 -3.68 7.94 10.37
C ASN A 194 -2.71 8.92 11.06
N GLY A 195 -3.23 10.05 11.55
CA GLY A 195 -2.43 11.07 12.24
C GLY A 195 -1.67 12.04 11.32
N VAL A 196 -1.86 11.95 10.00
CA VAL A 196 -1.24 12.85 9.02
C VAL A 196 -2.30 13.79 8.45
N LYS A 197 -1.92 15.07 8.29
CA LYS A 197 -2.77 16.09 7.65
C LYS A 197 -2.74 15.93 6.13
N GLU A 198 -3.90 15.63 5.54
CA GLU A 198 -4.15 15.56 4.11
C GLU A 198 -5.09 16.66 3.59
N THR A 199 -4.71 17.34 2.51
CA THR A 199 -5.60 18.28 1.82
C THR A 199 -6.36 17.56 0.71
N GLN A 200 -7.68 17.39 0.86
CA GLN A 200 -8.49 16.77 -0.19
C GLN A 200 -8.82 17.80 -1.27
N LEU A 201 -8.46 17.49 -2.52
CA LEU A 201 -8.73 18.32 -3.69
C LEU A 201 -9.88 17.76 -4.53
N THR A 202 -10.62 18.67 -5.17
CA THR A 202 -11.69 18.35 -6.13
C THR A 202 -11.45 19.04 -7.47
N ARG A 203 -12.09 18.49 -8.52
CA ARG A 203 -11.97 18.94 -9.92
C ARG A 203 -10.51 19.04 -10.37
N VAL A 204 -9.70 18.07 -9.94
CA VAL A 204 -8.27 18.05 -10.22
C VAL A 204 -8.04 17.72 -11.70
N ARG A 205 -7.19 18.51 -12.32
CA ARG A 205 -6.58 18.23 -13.61
C ARG A 205 -5.10 17.98 -13.40
N VAL A 206 -4.57 17.02 -14.14
CA VAL A 206 -3.18 16.59 -14.02
C VAL A 206 -2.55 16.53 -15.40
N GLU A 207 -1.33 17.04 -15.49
CA GLU A 207 -0.42 16.88 -16.61
C GLU A 207 0.81 16.12 -16.10
N THR A 208 1.12 14.97 -16.70
CA THR A 208 2.35 14.23 -16.37
C THR A 208 3.55 14.96 -16.94
N LEU A 209 4.55 15.20 -16.11
CA LEU A 209 5.82 15.77 -16.54
C LEU A 209 6.70 14.61 -16.97
N THR A 210 6.95 14.49 -18.27
CA THR A 210 8.04 13.64 -18.78
C THR A 210 9.36 14.29 -18.40
N GLU A 211 10.24 13.52 -17.76
CA GLU A 211 11.67 13.88 -17.63
C GLU A 211 12.36 13.89 -18.99
#